data_AF-A0A2T1FB59-F1
#
_entry.id   AF-A0A2T1FB59-F1
#
_cell.length_a   1.000
_cell.length_b   1.000
_cell.length_c   1.000
_cell.angle_alpha   90.00
_cell.angle_beta   90.00
_cell.angle_gamma   90.00
#
_symmetry.space_group_name_H-M   'P 1'
#
loop_
_entity.id
_entity.type
_entity.pdbx_description
1 polymer ?
#
loop_
_entity_poly.entity_id
_entity_poly.type
_entity_poly.pdbx_seq_one_letter_code
_entity_poly.pdbx_strand_id
1 'polypeptide(L)'
;MLPQKTRIGLWTASFLTGLVGVINLLSAVTPSLPDRRNWLEPFFPFPVRAGGHFFAAVIGFMLLTLATNLLRRKRIAWLLTVGLLIASIVTHLVKGLDIEESLLSGVLLLQLLVMRKTFTAQSDRPSIAQGIRVLLGALLFTLAYGTAGFYILDGRFEVNQRAINFDWDDAIYQTFAMFFTADNAGLVPKTQFANFFADSIYAVGVVTLGYALFMLLRPVLLRDSASISERNKAQEVVAEYGRTTLARLALLEDKSYYFSASGKSTIAYVPKGRGAIALGDPIGPAEDRKEAILGVQEF
;
A
#
# COMPACT_ATOMS: atom_id res chain seq x y z
N MET A 1 -24.04 2.43 -14.00
CA MET A 1 -23.52 1.52 -12.94
C MET A 1 -22.54 0.52 -13.55
N LEU A 2 -21.63 -0.10 -12.78
CA LEU A 2 -20.70 -1.11 -13.31
C LEU A 2 -21.43 -2.44 -13.62
N PRO A 3 -21.08 -3.15 -14.72
CA PRO A 3 -21.59 -4.48 -15.01
C PRO A 3 -21.31 -5.47 -13.86
N GLN A 4 -22.22 -6.43 -13.63
CA GLN A 4 -22.09 -7.43 -12.57
C GLN A 4 -20.78 -8.22 -12.68
N LYS A 5 -20.39 -8.63 -13.89
CA LYS A 5 -19.10 -9.30 -14.16
C LYS A 5 -17.90 -8.48 -13.69
N THR A 6 -17.89 -7.17 -13.94
CA THR A 6 -16.83 -6.25 -13.49
C THR A 6 -16.82 -6.10 -11.97
N ARG A 7 -17.99 -6.05 -11.33
CA ARG A 7 -18.10 -6.01 -9.86
C ARG A 7 -17.53 -7.26 -9.21
N ILE A 8 -17.90 -8.45 -9.71
CA ILE A 8 -17.38 -9.74 -9.24
C ILE A 8 -15.86 -9.77 -9.44
N GLY A 9 -15.37 -9.42 -10.63
CA GLY A 9 -13.93 -9.37 -10.93
C GLY A 9 -13.15 -8.50 -9.94
N LEU A 10 -13.66 -7.32 -9.57
CA LEU A 10 -13.01 -6.43 -8.60
C LEU A 10 -12.97 -7.03 -7.19
N TRP A 11 -14.07 -7.66 -6.74
CA TRP A 11 -14.11 -8.36 -5.45
C TRP A 11 -13.14 -9.54 -5.40
N THR A 12 -13.13 -10.39 -6.43
CA THR A 12 -12.19 -11.52 -6.51
C THR A 12 -10.75 -11.05 -6.56
N ALA A 13 -10.42 -10.02 -7.37
CA ALA A 13 -9.08 -9.48 -7.45
C ALA A 13 -8.61 -8.94 -6.08
N SER A 14 -9.45 -8.15 -5.40
CA SER A 14 -9.12 -7.65 -4.05
C SER A 14 -8.97 -8.75 -3.02
N PHE A 15 -9.84 -9.75 -3.02
CA PHE A 15 -9.77 -10.88 -2.09
C PHE A 15 -8.49 -11.68 -2.31
N LEU A 16 -8.19 -12.04 -3.56
CA LEU A 16 -6.97 -12.74 -3.94
C LEU A 16 -5.71 -11.91 -3.64
N THR A 17 -5.72 -10.58 -3.84
CA THR A 17 -4.59 -9.71 -3.44
C THR A 17 -4.36 -9.77 -1.92
N GLY A 18 -5.42 -9.76 -1.12
CA GLY A 18 -5.31 -9.94 0.33
C GLY A 18 -4.81 -11.33 0.71
N LEU A 19 -5.32 -12.38 0.06
CA LEU A 19 -4.94 -13.77 0.29
C LEU A 19 -3.47 -14.05 -0.06
N VAL A 20 -2.99 -13.59 -1.22
CA VAL A 20 -1.56 -13.62 -1.58
C VAL A 20 -0.73 -12.82 -0.57
N GLY A 21 -1.25 -11.71 -0.06
CA GLY A 21 -0.61 -10.94 1.02
C GLY A 21 -0.39 -11.75 2.31
N VAL A 22 -1.41 -12.50 2.75
CA VAL A 22 -1.32 -13.39 3.93
C VAL A 22 -0.41 -14.59 3.65
N ILE A 23 -0.55 -15.23 2.49
CA ILE A 23 0.29 -16.37 2.09
C ILE A 23 1.76 -15.95 2.03
N ASN A 24 2.07 -14.76 1.52
CA ASN A 24 3.42 -14.21 1.51
C ASN A 24 3.99 -13.96 2.92
N LEU A 25 3.17 -13.57 3.91
CA LEU A 25 3.60 -13.49 5.32
C LEU A 25 3.95 -14.88 5.87
N LEU A 26 3.09 -15.88 5.66
CA LEU A 26 3.30 -17.24 6.17
C LEU A 26 4.49 -17.92 5.49
N SER A 27 4.59 -17.79 4.16
CA SER A 27 5.67 -18.34 3.34
C SER A 27 7.01 -17.60 3.55
N ALA A 28 6.99 -16.40 4.15
CA ALA A 28 8.20 -15.71 4.60
C ALA A 28 8.80 -16.32 5.88
N VAL A 29 7.98 -16.87 6.79
CA VAL A 29 8.46 -17.46 8.06
C VAL A 29 8.66 -18.98 8.01
N THR A 30 8.04 -19.67 7.05
CA THR A 30 8.23 -21.11 6.82
C THR A 30 9.56 -21.39 6.12
N PRO A 31 10.44 -22.26 6.67
CA PRO A 31 11.66 -22.70 5.97
C PRO A 31 11.34 -23.54 4.72
N SER A 32 12.10 -23.34 3.65
CA SER A 32 11.98 -24.13 2.41
C SER A 32 12.28 -25.62 2.64
N LEU A 33 11.54 -26.49 1.96
CA LEU A 33 11.73 -27.96 2.04
C LEU A 33 13.17 -28.37 1.70
N PRO A 34 13.76 -29.37 2.39
CA PRO A 34 15.15 -29.78 2.19
C PRO A 34 15.49 -30.10 0.73
N ASP A 35 14.62 -30.83 0.01
CA ASP A 35 14.87 -31.20 -1.38
C ASP A 35 14.90 -29.97 -2.29
N ARG A 36 13.89 -29.10 -2.23
CA ARG A 36 13.82 -27.86 -3.01
C ARG A 36 15.04 -26.96 -2.71
N ARG A 37 15.45 -26.87 -1.44
CA ARG A 37 16.64 -26.13 -1.01
C ARG A 37 17.93 -26.69 -1.62
N ASN A 38 18.12 -28.01 -1.61
CA ASN A 38 19.32 -28.65 -2.14
C ASN A 38 19.46 -28.44 -3.67
N TRP A 39 18.34 -28.35 -4.41
CA TRP A 39 18.33 -27.96 -5.83
C TRP A 39 18.67 -26.47 -6.07
N LEU A 40 18.27 -25.57 -5.17
CA LEU A 40 18.56 -24.13 -5.28
C LEU A 40 19.98 -23.77 -4.84
N GLU A 41 20.57 -24.52 -3.92
CA GLU A 41 21.83 -24.19 -3.26
C GLU A 41 23.03 -23.92 -4.19
N PRO A 42 23.22 -24.64 -5.31
CA PRO A 42 24.26 -24.34 -6.28
C PRO A 42 24.12 -22.99 -7.00
N PHE A 43 22.90 -22.42 -7.06
CA PHE A 43 22.59 -21.21 -7.82
C PHE A 43 22.33 -19.98 -6.92
N PHE A 44 21.69 -20.20 -5.78
CA PHE A 44 21.29 -19.16 -4.84
C PHE A 44 21.79 -19.55 -3.44
N PRO A 45 22.89 -18.95 -2.94
CA PRO A 45 23.41 -19.25 -1.61
C PRO A 45 22.46 -18.75 -0.51
N PHE A 46 22.63 -19.23 0.73
CA PHE A 46 21.72 -18.95 1.84
C PHE A 46 21.33 -17.46 2.00
N PRO A 47 22.24 -16.46 1.96
CA PRO A 47 21.86 -15.05 2.11
C PRO A 47 20.88 -14.55 1.03
N VAL A 48 20.97 -15.07 -0.20
CA VAL A 48 20.08 -14.70 -1.31
C VAL A 48 18.70 -15.32 -1.10
N ARG A 49 18.64 -16.61 -0.72
CA ARG A 49 17.38 -17.29 -0.41
C ARG A 49 16.68 -16.64 0.79
N ALA A 50 17.43 -16.37 1.86
CA ALA A 50 16.98 -15.67 3.06
C ALA A 50 16.45 -14.27 2.73
N GLY A 51 17.17 -13.49 1.91
CA GLY A 51 16.67 -12.21 1.39
C GLY A 51 15.31 -12.32 0.71
N GLY A 52 15.05 -13.43 0.00
CA GLY A 52 13.73 -13.75 -0.55
C GLY A 52 12.63 -13.89 0.51
N HIS A 53 12.88 -14.49 1.67
CA HIS A 53 11.91 -14.53 2.77
C HIS A 53 11.58 -13.11 3.29
N PHE A 54 12.58 -12.24 3.43
CA PHE A 54 12.34 -10.82 3.79
C PHE A 54 11.50 -10.09 2.74
N PHE A 55 11.84 -10.23 1.45
CA PHE A 55 11.06 -9.61 0.37
C PHE A 55 9.63 -10.18 0.30
N ALA A 56 9.42 -11.47 0.56
CA ALA A 56 8.08 -12.05 0.63
C ALA A 56 7.24 -11.36 1.71
N ALA A 57 7.78 -11.14 2.92
CA ALA A 57 7.08 -10.41 3.98
C ALA A 57 6.73 -8.97 3.57
N VAL A 58 7.70 -8.21 3.05
CA VAL A 58 7.48 -6.81 2.63
C VAL A 58 6.47 -6.72 1.49
N ILE A 59 6.56 -7.59 0.48
CA ILE A 59 5.59 -7.67 -0.62
C ILE A 59 4.20 -8.04 -0.08
N GLY A 60 4.12 -9.00 0.85
CA GLY A 60 2.88 -9.43 1.48
C GLY A 60 2.15 -8.28 2.18
N PHE A 61 2.87 -7.51 2.99
CA PHE A 61 2.37 -6.28 3.61
C PHE A 61 1.85 -5.28 2.58
N MET A 62 2.65 -4.98 1.54
CA MET A 62 2.26 -4.01 0.51
C MET A 62 1.00 -4.45 -0.24
N LEU A 63 0.87 -5.74 -0.59
CA LEU A 63 -0.33 -6.30 -1.21
C LEU A 63 -1.57 -6.15 -0.30
N LEU A 64 -1.46 -6.42 1.00
CA LEU A 64 -2.54 -6.19 1.97
C LEU A 64 -3.03 -4.72 1.97
N THR A 65 -2.10 -3.75 1.94
CA THR A 65 -2.49 -2.32 1.86
C THR A 65 -3.14 -1.95 0.51
N LEU A 66 -2.78 -2.62 -0.57
CA LEU A 66 -3.26 -2.32 -1.93
C LEU A 66 -4.61 -2.99 -2.26
N ALA A 67 -4.95 -4.12 -1.64
CA ALA A 67 -6.18 -4.86 -1.90
C ALA A 67 -7.44 -3.96 -1.93
N THR A 68 -7.65 -3.16 -0.87
CA THR A 68 -8.81 -2.24 -0.79
C THR A 68 -8.78 -1.10 -1.81
N ASN A 69 -7.60 -0.75 -2.34
CA ASN A 69 -7.44 0.26 -3.38
C ASN A 69 -7.76 -0.29 -4.77
N LEU A 70 -7.65 -1.60 -4.99
CA LEU A 70 -8.12 -2.27 -6.20
C LEU A 70 -9.66 -2.27 -6.29
N LEU A 71 -10.38 -2.48 -5.18
CA LEU A 71 -11.85 -2.30 -5.12
C LEU A 71 -12.27 -0.89 -5.56
N ARG A 72 -11.46 0.12 -5.21
CA ARG A 72 -11.65 1.53 -5.61
C ARG A 72 -11.17 1.84 -7.04
N ARG A 73 -10.77 0.83 -7.83
CA ARG A 73 -10.32 0.95 -9.23
C ARG A 73 -9.11 1.88 -9.42
N LYS A 74 -8.25 2.04 -8.41
CA LYS A 74 -7.14 3.00 -8.44
C LYS A 74 -6.05 2.55 -9.42
N ARG A 75 -5.70 3.39 -10.39
CA ARG A 75 -4.73 3.06 -11.46
C ARG A 75 -3.33 2.79 -10.91
N ILE A 76 -2.87 3.60 -9.95
CA ILE A 76 -1.56 3.41 -9.30
C ILE A 76 -1.55 2.12 -8.46
N ALA A 77 -2.64 1.80 -7.75
CA ALA A 77 -2.72 0.55 -6.99
C ALA A 77 -2.64 -0.69 -7.90
N TRP A 78 -3.27 -0.65 -9.07
CA TRP A 78 -3.13 -1.70 -10.08
C TRP A 78 -1.69 -1.85 -10.59
N LEU A 79 -1.03 -0.75 -10.96
CA LEU A 79 0.38 -0.77 -11.39
C LEU A 79 1.31 -1.36 -10.31
N LEU A 80 1.18 -0.88 -9.06
CA LEU A 80 1.98 -1.38 -7.95
C LEU A 80 1.70 -2.86 -7.66
N THR A 81 0.43 -3.29 -7.69
CA THR A 81 0.08 -4.70 -7.47
C THR A 81 0.65 -5.60 -8.57
N VAL A 82 0.59 -5.17 -9.85
CA VAL A 82 1.19 -5.92 -10.97
C VAL A 82 2.70 -6.08 -10.77
N GLY A 83 3.43 -5.01 -10.43
CA GLY A 83 4.86 -5.08 -10.15
C GLY A 83 5.19 -5.97 -8.94
N LEU A 84 4.42 -5.84 -7.85
CA LEU A 84 4.58 -6.65 -6.63
C LEU A 84 4.29 -8.13 -6.87
N LEU A 85 3.34 -8.49 -7.73
CA LEU A 85 3.06 -9.89 -8.07
C LEU A 85 4.17 -10.51 -8.92
N ILE A 86 4.76 -9.75 -9.86
CA ILE A 86 5.95 -10.19 -10.61
C ILE A 86 7.12 -10.41 -9.63
N ALA A 87 7.36 -9.46 -8.72
CA ALA A 87 8.38 -9.61 -7.68
C ALA A 87 8.08 -10.79 -6.74
N SER A 88 6.81 -11.04 -6.38
CA SER A 88 6.36 -12.18 -5.58
C SER A 88 6.72 -13.51 -6.23
N ILE A 89 6.42 -13.67 -7.52
CA ILE A 89 6.76 -14.88 -8.30
C ILE A 89 8.27 -15.12 -8.29
N VAL A 90 9.08 -14.10 -8.61
CA VAL A 90 10.55 -14.22 -8.59
C VAL A 90 11.05 -14.58 -7.19
N THR A 91 10.49 -13.96 -6.16
CA THR A 91 10.86 -14.18 -4.75
C THR A 91 10.60 -15.63 -4.30
N HIS A 92 9.42 -16.17 -4.62
CA HIS A 92 9.02 -17.55 -4.30
C HIS A 92 9.88 -18.59 -5.03
N LEU A 93 10.21 -18.35 -6.30
CA LEU A 93 11.13 -19.20 -7.05
C LEU A 93 12.55 -19.18 -6.47
N VAL A 94 13.08 -18.01 -6.11
CA VAL A 94 14.45 -17.85 -5.58
C VAL A 94 14.61 -18.40 -4.16
N LYS A 95 13.63 -18.23 -3.27
CA LYS A 95 13.76 -18.64 -1.86
C LYS A 95 13.58 -20.15 -1.63
N GLY A 96 12.65 -20.77 -2.35
CA GLY A 96 12.20 -22.13 -2.02
C GLY A 96 11.70 -22.98 -3.18
N LEU A 97 11.69 -22.51 -4.43
CA LEU A 97 10.95 -23.12 -5.54
C LEU A 97 9.47 -23.32 -5.17
N ASP A 98 8.88 -22.27 -4.61
CA ASP A 98 7.51 -22.29 -4.11
C ASP A 98 6.54 -22.05 -5.28
N ILE A 99 6.34 -23.14 -6.04
CA ILE A 99 5.54 -23.19 -7.28
C ILE A 99 4.08 -22.86 -6.99
N GLU A 100 3.57 -23.29 -5.83
CA GLU A 100 2.19 -23.11 -5.40
C GLU A 100 1.84 -21.61 -5.23
N GLU A 101 2.65 -20.88 -4.46
CA GLU A 101 2.52 -19.43 -4.29
C GLU A 101 2.81 -18.63 -5.57
N SER A 102 3.78 -19.10 -6.37
CA SER A 102 4.10 -18.53 -7.68
C SER A 102 2.92 -18.65 -8.65
N LEU A 103 2.25 -19.81 -8.69
CA LEU A 103 1.08 -20.06 -9.52
C LEU A 103 -0.10 -19.19 -9.10
N LEU A 104 -0.39 -19.10 -7.79
CA LEU A 104 -1.46 -18.22 -7.29
C LEU A 104 -1.20 -16.74 -7.63
N SER A 105 0.04 -16.29 -7.45
CA SER A 105 0.47 -14.94 -7.84
C SER A 105 0.31 -14.71 -9.35
N GLY A 106 0.63 -15.72 -10.18
CA GLY A 106 0.47 -15.71 -11.63
C GLY A 106 -0.99 -15.65 -12.10
N VAL A 107 -1.89 -16.42 -11.48
CA VAL A 107 -3.33 -16.39 -11.78
C VAL A 107 -3.92 -15.00 -11.49
N LEU A 108 -3.59 -14.42 -10.34
CA LEU A 108 -4.02 -13.06 -9.98
C LEU A 108 -3.41 -12.00 -10.92
N LEU A 109 -2.13 -12.13 -11.29
CA LEU A 109 -1.47 -11.25 -12.25
C LEU A 109 -2.20 -11.25 -13.60
N LEU A 110 -2.51 -12.43 -14.14
CA LEU A 110 -3.28 -12.57 -15.39
C LEU A 110 -4.66 -11.92 -15.28
N GLN A 111 -5.39 -12.15 -14.18
CA GLN A 111 -6.67 -11.50 -13.92
C GLN A 111 -6.55 -9.96 -13.94
N LEU A 112 -5.57 -9.39 -13.25
CA LEU A 112 -5.36 -7.94 -13.20
C LEU A 112 -4.96 -7.36 -14.56
N LEU A 113 -4.17 -8.08 -15.36
CA LEU A 113 -3.79 -7.66 -16.71
C LEU A 113 -4.98 -7.66 -17.68
N VAL A 114 -5.83 -8.69 -17.65
CA VAL A 114 -7.09 -8.74 -18.41
C VAL A 114 -8.01 -7.58 -17.98
N MET A 115 -8.08 -7.31 -16.68
CA MET A 115 -8.92 -6.24 -16.12
C MET A 115 -8.35 -4.83 -16.26
N ARG A 116 -7.17 -4.61 -16.88
CA ARG A 116 -6.45 -3.31 -16.92
C ARG A 116 -7.32 -2.07 -17.20
N LYS A 117 -8.26 -2.17 -18.15
CA LYS A 117 -9.16 -1.06 -18.55
C LYS A 117 -10.16 -0.64 -17.44
N THR A 118 -10.28 -1.41 -16.37
CA THR A 118 -11.19 -1.14 -15.24
C THR A 118 -10.57 -0.14 -14.25
N PHE A 119 -9.23 -0.09 -14.17
CA PHE A 119 -8.47 0.68 -13.18
C PHE A 119 -8.16 2.10 -13.68
N THR A 120 -9.18 2.94 -13.73
CA THR A 120 -9.09 4.31 -14.25
C THR A 120 -9.08 5.40 -13.18
N ALA A 121 -9.37 5.09 -11.92
CA ALA A 121 -9.51 6.11 -10.89
C ALA A 121 -8.15 6.68 -10.46
N GLN A 122 -8.06 8.00 -10.36
CA GLN A 122 -6.89 8.71 -9.81
C GLN A 122 -6.69 8.38 -8.32
N SER A 123 -5.48 8.54 -7.80
CA SER A 123 -5.14 8.33 -6.39
C SER A 123 -5.99 9.22 -5.46
N ASP A 124 -6.41 8.69 -4.30
CA ASP A 124 -7.05 9.52 -3.28
C ASP A 124 -6.03 10.53 -2.71
N ARG A 125 -6.50 11.75 -2.37
CA ARG A 125 -5.67 12.73 -1.64
C ARG A 125 -5.21 12.12 -0.30
N PRO A 126 -4.01 12.43 0.19
CA PRO A 126 -3.52 11.88 1.45
C PRO A 126 -4.48 12.20 2.61
N SER A 127 -4.72 11.24 3.49
CA SER A 127 -5.60 11.42 4.66
C SER A 127 -4.98 10.84 5.92
N ILE A 128 -5.05 11.56 7.04
CA ILE A 128 -4.58 11.08 8.35
C ILE A 128 -5.30 9.77 8.72
N ALA A 129 -6.60 9.65 8.40
CA ALA A 129 -7.37 8.44 8.62
C ALA A 129 -6.96 7.25 7.72
N GLN A 130 -6.21 7.49 6.64
CA GLN A 130 -5.53 6.43 5.88
C GLN A 130 -4.21 6.06 6.56
N GLY A 131 -3.40 7.05 6.96
CA GLY A 131 -2.16 6.84 7.70
C GLY A 131 -2.35 6.02 8.99
N ILE A 132 -3.33 6.36 9.82
CA ILE A 132 -3.68 5.61 11.04
C ILE A 132 -4.04 4.16 10.72
N ARG A 133 -4.81 3.92 9.64
CA ARG A 133 -5.16 2.56 9.20
C ARG A 133 -3.95 1.75 8.74
N VAL A 134 -3.02 2.38 8.01
CA VAL A 134 -1.76 1.74 7.60
C VAL A 134 -0.85 1.49 8.81
N LEU A 135 -0.83 2.38 9.81
CA LEU A 135 -0.05 2.21 11.05
C LEU A 135 -0.58 1.05 11.91
N LEU A 136 -1.89 0.99 12.16
CA LEU A 136 -2.50 -0.14 12.85
C LEU A 136 -2.28 -1.44 12.05
N GLY A 137 -2.40 -1.38 10.72
CA GLY A 137 -2.10 -2.51 9.84
C GLY A 137 -0.64 -2.97 9.90
N ALA A 138 0.33 -2.06 9.99
CA ALA A 138 1.75 -2.36 10.09
C ALA A 138 2.12 -2.95 11.46
N LEU A 139 1.58 -2.41 12.54
CA LEU A 139 1.73 -2.96 13.89
C LEU A 139 1.17 -4.39 13.96
N LEU A 140 -0.06 -4.60 13.49
CA LEU A 140 -0.68 -5.94 13.44
C LEU A 140 0.08 -6.90 12.51
N PHE A 141 0.56 -6.43 11.36
CA PHE A 141 1.36 -7.24 10.44
C PHE A 141 2.69 -7.69 11.07
N THR A 142 3.38 -6.78 11.75
CA THR A 142 4.67 -7.06 12.39
C THR A 142 4.50 -8.01 13.57
N LEU A 143 3.46 -7.81 14.39
CA LEU A 143 3.09 -8.73 15.47
C LEU A 143 2.72 -10.12 14.91
N ALA A 144 1.92 -10.20 13.85
CA ALA A 144 1.56 -11.45 13.21
C ALA A 144 2.78 -12.16 12.57
N TYR A 145 3.70 -11.42 11.96
CA TYR A 145 4.93 -11.95 11.37
C TYR A 145 5.85 -12.57 12.44
N GLY A 146 6.11 -11.83 13.53
CA GLY A 146 6.89 -12.34 14.66
C GLY A 146 6.23 -13.56 15.31
N THR A 147 4.94 -13.45 15.65
CA THR A 147 4.19 -14.53 16.33
C THR A 147 4.13 -15.79 15.48
N ALA A 148 3.78 -15.67 14.20
CA ALA A 148 3.71 -16.82 13.29
C ALA A 148 5.08 -17.47 13.11
N GLY A 149 6.16 -16.69 13.02
CA GLY A 149 7.49 -17.25 12.89
C GLY A 149 8.02 -17.90 14.15
N PHE A 150 7.76 -17.39 15.35
CA PHE A 150 8.10 -18.08 16.60
C PHE A 150 7.36 -19.41 16.74
N TYR A 151 6.06 -19.42 16.44
CA TYR A 151 5.22 -20.61 16.46
C TYR A 151 5.63 -21.66 15.39
N ILE A 152 6.00 -21.23 14.18
CA ILE A 152 6.43 -22.14 13.09
C ILE A 152 7.86 -22.65 13.27
N LEU A 153 8.74 -21.83 13.86
CA LEU A 153 10.13 -22.16 14.16
C LEU A 153 10.30 -22.67 15.60
N ASP A 154 9.30 -23.42 16.09
CA ASP A 154 9.30 -23.98 17.43
C ASP A 154 10.54 -24.86 17.69
N GLY A 155 11.04 -24.82 18.93
CA GLY A 155 12.26 -25.49 19.36
C GLY A 155 13.57 -24.99 18.70
N ARG A 156 13.51 -23.99 17.80
CA ARG A 156 14.70 -23.41 17.13
C ARG A 156 15.35 -22.24 17.87
N PHE A 157 14.90 -21.96 19.09
CA PHE A 157 15.43 -20.90 19.94
C PHE A 157 15.65 -21.38 21.38
N GLU A 158 16.48 -20.65 22.10
CA GLU A 158 16.53 -20.61 23.55
C GLU A 158 16.16 -19.22 24.04
N VAL A 159 15.56 -19.12 25.22
CA VAL A 159 15.28 -17.85 25.90
C VAL A 159 15.90 -17.94 27.29
N ASN A 160 16.78 -17.00 27.63
CA ASN A 160 17.51 -16.98 28.90
C ASN A 160 18.24 -18.31 29.20
N GLN A 161 18.94 -18.84 28.20
CA GLN A 161 19.68 -20.12 28.25
C GLN A 161 18.80 -21.37 28.52
N ARG A 162 17.48 -21.27 28.32
CA ARG A 162 16.55 -22.41 28.43
C ARG A 162 15.92 -22.67 27.08
N ALA A 163 15.82 -23.95 26.71
CA ALA A 163 15.00 -24.35 25.58
C ALA A 163 13.53 -24.01 25.90
N ILE A 164 12.91 -23.24 25.01
CA ILE A 164 11.48 -22.92 25.06
C ILE A 164 10.82 -23.60 23.87
N ASN A 165 9.59 -24.07 24.08
CA ASN A 165 8.68 -24.34 22.99
C ASN A 165 7.66 -23.20 22.96
N PHE A 166 7.47 -22.57 21.81
CA PHE A 166 6.57 -21.42 21.67
C PHE A 166 5.14 -21.89 21.45
N ASP A 167 4.37 -21.98 22.53
CA ASP A 167 2.90 -21.94 22.42
C ASP A 167 2.46 -20.54 21.94
N TRP A 168 1.18 -20.41 21.57
CA TRP A 168 0.64 -19.20 20.96
C TRP A 168 0.83 -17.94 21.82
N ASP A 169 0.67 -18.06 23.13
CA ASP A 169 0.85 -16.95 24.07
C ASP A 169 2.32 -16.57 24.25
N ASP A 170 3.24 -17.54 24.31
CA ASP A 170 4.69 -17.31 24.38
C ASP A 170 5.22 -16.66 23.10
N ALA A 171 4.73 -17.06 21.93
CA ALA A 171 5.08 -16.47 20.64
C ALA A 171 4.66 -15.00 20.55
N ILE A 172 3.46 -14.66 21.06
CA ILE A 172 2.99 -13.27 21.18
C ILE A 172 3.87 -12.50 22.16
N TYR A 173 4.09 -13.03 23.36
CA TYR A 173 4.89 -12.37 24.40
C TYR A 173 6.31 -12.09 23.93
N GLN A 174 6.99 -13.07 23.33
CA GLN A 174 8.35 -12.91 22.80
C GLN A 174 8.40 -11.87 21.69
N THR A 175 7.41 -11.87 20.78
CA THR A 175 7.32 -10.85 19.73
C THR A 175 7.18 -9.45 20.32
N PHE A 176 6.30 -9.25 21.30
CA PHE A 176 6.18 -7.97 22.00
C PHE A 176 7.48 -7.60 22.74
N ALA A 177 8.09 -8.54 23.45
CA ALA A 177 9.30 -8.31 24.22
C ALA A 177 10.45 -7.80 23.33
N MET A 178 10.62 -8.34 22.12
CA MET A 178 11.62 -7.86 21.15
C MET A 178 11.46 -6.40 20.74
N PHE A 179 10.25 -5.81 20.79
CA PHE A 179 10.05 -4.39 20.50
C PHE A 179 10.29 -3.45 21.68
N PHE A 180 10.32 -3.98 22.90
CA PHE A 180 10.44 -3.20 24.14
C PHE A 180 11.69 -3.48 24.97
N THR A 181 12.49 -4.50 24.61
CA THR A 181 13.74 -4.87 25.27
C THR A 181 14.95 -4.67 24.34
N ALA A 182 16.09 -4.29 24.90
CA ALA A 182 17.30 -3.99 24.13
C ALA A 182 18.15 -5.23 23.79
N ASP A 183 17.86 -6.38 24.42
CA ASP A 183 18.64 -7.62 24.40
C ASP A 183 17.85 -8.80 23.78
N ASN A 184 16.85 -8.52 22.94
CA ASN A 184 15.91 -9.49 22.38
C ASN A 184 15.18 -10.34 23.45
N ALA A 185 15.09 -9.86 24.70
CA ALA A 185 14.60 -10.58 25.87
C ALA A 185 15.35 -11.91 26.15
N GLY A 186 16.65 -11.96 25.84
CA GLY A 186 17.49 -13.14 26.05
C GLY A 186 17.30 -14.25 25.02
N LEU A 187 16.74 -13.94 23.84
CA LEU A 187 16.55 -14.87 22.72
C LEU A 187 17.88 -15.25 22.05
N VAL A 188 18.13 -16.55 21.93
CA VAL A 188 19.30 -17.13 21.24
C VAL A 188 18.84 -18.09 20.14
N PRO A 189 19.02 -17.76 18.85
CA PRO A 189 18.64 -18.64 17.74
C PRO A 189 19.60 -19.83 17.57
N LYS A 190 19.05 -21.05 17.36
CA LYS A 190 19.83 -22.29 17.19
C LYS A 190 20.22 -22.62 15.75
N THR A 191 19.68 -21.89 14.76
CA THR A 191 19.89 -22.19 13.34
C THR A 191 20.10 -20.90 12.54
N GLN A 192 20.78 -20.99 11.39
CA GLN A 192 21.00 -19.84 10.49
C GLN A 192 19.68 -19.18 10.06
N PHE A 193 18.63 -19.97 9.80
CA PHE A 193 17.31 -19.45 9.44
C PHE A 193 16.62 -18.77 10.63
N ALA A 194 16.70 -19.36 11.84
CA ALA A 194 16.16 -18.74 13.05
C ALA A 194 16.86 -17.41 13.38
N ASN A 195 18.18 -17.30 13.16
CA ASN A 195 18.90 -16.04 13.32
C ASN A 195 18.43 -15.00 12.32
N PHE A 196 18.41 -15.36 11.03
CA PHE A 196 17.90 -14.50 9.98
C PHE A 196 16.47 -14.03 10.25
N PHE A 197 15.60 -14.91 10.77
CA PHE A 197 14.23 -14.55 11.13
C PHE A 197 14.16 -13.55 12.28
N ALA A 198 14.97 -13.72 13.33
CA ALA A 198 15.04 -12.74 14.42
C ALA A 198 15.50 -11.36 13.92
N ASP A 199 16.51 -11.33 13.04
CA ASP A 199 16.96 -10.10 12.39
C ASP A 199 15.89 -9.49 11.46
N SER A 200 15.14 -10.34 10.74
CA SER A 200 14.12 -9.90 9.79
C SER A 200 12.86 -9.34 10.46
N ILE A 201 12.55 -9.71 11.71
CA ILE A 201 11.50 -9.03 12.51
C ILE A 201 11.80 -7.53 12.58
N TYR A 202 13.03 -7.15 12.91
CA TYR A 202 13.44 -5.74 12.98
C TYR A 202 13.43 -5.07 11.62
N ALA A 203 13.97 -5.71 10.58
CA ALA A 203 13.98 -5.15 9.23
C ALA A 203 12.56 -4.94 8.66
N VAL A 204 11.65 -5.91 8.84
CA VAL A 204 10.24 -5.82 8.45
C VAL A 204 9.52 -4.75 9.28
N GLY A 205 9.77 -4.69 10.59
CA GLY A 205 9.23 -3.65 11.47
C GLY A 205 9.63 -2.25 10.99
N VAL A 206 10.92 -2.00 10.74
CA VAL A 206 11.43 -0.72 10.24
C VAL A 206 10.81 -0.33 8.90
N VAL A 207 10.72 -1.26 7.94
CA VAL A 207 10.15 -0.98 6.60
C VAL A 207 8.65 -0.72 6.68
N THR A 208 7.88 -1.55 7.40
CA THR A 208 6.41 -1.44 7.46
C THR A 208 5.96 -0.25 8.32
N LEU A 209 6.58 -0.02 9.47
CA LEU A 209 6.31 1.13 10.33
C LEU A 209 6.84 2.43 9.71
N GLY A 210 7.99 2.41 9.04
CA GLY A 210 8.51 3.57 8.29
C GLY A 210 7.57 3.97 7.15
N TYR A 211 7.05 3.01 6.38
CA TYR A 211 6.01 3.25 5.38
C TYR A 211 4.71 3.79 6.00
N ALA A 212 4.28 3.24 7.13
CA ALA A 212 3.09 3.72 7.82
C ALA A 212 3.24 5.15 8.36
N LEU A 213 4.39 5.47 8.95
CA LEU A 213 4.71 6.81 9.42
C LEU A 213 4.77 7.80 8.24
N PHE A 214 5.40 7.42 7.12
CA PHE A 214 5.35 8.20 5.89
C PHE A 214 3.90 8.44 5.44
N MET A 215 3.04 7.41 5.40
CA MET A 215 1.62 7.55 5.06
C MET A 215 0.83 8.44 6.03
N LEU A 216 1.22 8.47 7.31
CA LEU A 216 0.62 9.32 8.34
C LEU A 216 1.04 10.79 8.21
N LEU A 217 2.30 11.04 7.86
CA LEU A 217 2.85 12.40 7.64
C LEU A 217 2.55 12.95 6.24
N ARG A 218 2.29 12.09 5.25
CA ARG A 218 1.96 12.45 3.86
C ARG A 218 0.92 13.59 3.70
N PRO A 219 -0.16 13.70 4.49
CA PRO A 219 -1.14 14.79 4.37
C PRO A 219 -0.62 16.16 4.82
N VAL A 220 0.41 16.19 5.66
CA VAL A 220 1.07 17.42 6.12
C VAL A 220 2.20 17.79 5.15
N LEU A 221 2.97 16.80 4.69
CA LEU A 221 4.10 16.98 3.77
C LEU A 221 3.67 17.29 2.33
N LEU A 222 2.58 16.68 1.86
CA LEU A 222 2.02 16.84 0.51
C LEU A 222 0.65 17.51 0.57
N ARG A 223 0.62 18.75 1.04
CA ARG A 223 -0.59 19.57 1.10
C ARG A 223 -0.88 20.16 -0.28
N ASP A 224 -1.55 19.38 -1.13
CA ASP A 224 -1.98 19.77 -2.48
C ASP A 224 -3.02 20.90 -2.47
N SER A 225 -2.56 22.14 -2.31
CA SER A 225 -3.27 23.35 -2.76
C SER A 225 -2.93 23.66 -4.22
N ALA A 226 -3.75 24.48 -4.89
CA ALA A 226 -3.40 25.01 -6.20
C ALA A 226 -1.98 25.61 -6.23
N SER A 227 -1.23 25.30 -7.28
CA SER A 227 0.11 25.83 -7.52
C SER A 227 0.09 27.35 -7.67
N ILE A 228 1.25 27.99 -7.51
CA ILE A 228 1.36 29.46 -7.58
C ILE A 228 0.87 29.99 -8.94
N SER A 229 1.17 29.31 -10.04
CA SER A 229 0.68 29.67 -11.37
C SER A 229 -0.84 29.53 -11.50
N GLU A 230 -1.44 28.46 -10.97
CA GLU A 230 -2.90 28.30 -10.94
C GLU A 230 -3.58 29.35 -10.06
N ARG A 231 -3.01 29.69 -8.90
CA ARG A 231 -3.52 30.76 -8.03
C ARG A 231 -3.46 32.12 -8.73
N ASN A 232 -2.35 32.45 -9.39
CA ASN A 232 -2.20 33.70 -10.13
C ASN A 232 -3.23 33.79 -11.29
N LYS A 233 -3.37 32.73 -12.08
CA LYS A 233 -4.37 32.66 -13.16
C LYS A 233 -5.81 32.76 -12.63
N ALA A 234 -6.11 32.13 -11.50
CA ALA A 234 -7.42 32.28 -10.86
C ALA A 234 -7.64 33.72 -10.36
N GLN A 235 -6.60 34.37 -9.84
CA GLN A 235 -6.64 35.78 -9.42
C GLN A 235 -6.90 36.74 -10.59
N GLU A 236 -6.28 36.50 -11.76
CA GLU A 236 -6.55 37.25 -13.00
C GLU A 236 -8.02 37.11 -13.42
N VAL A 237 -8.52 35.88 -13.56
CA VAL A 237 -9.92 35.61 -13.96
C VAL A 237 -10.93 36.18 -12.94
N VAL A 238 -10.63 36.11 -11.64
CA VAL A 238 -11.48 36.69 -10.58
C VAL A 238 -11.42 38.23 -10.59
N ALA A 239 -10.27 38.84 -10.90
CA ALA A 239 -10.17 40.30 -11.00
C ALA A 239 -10.96 40.86 -12.20
N GLU A 240 -10.97 40.15 -13.33
CA GLU A 240 -11.65 40.57 -14.56
C GLU A 240 -13.16 40.24 -14.56
N TYR A 241 -13.54 39.03 -14.10
CA TYR A 241 -14.90 38.50 -14.21
C TYR A 241 -15.62 38.27 -12.87
N GLY A 242 -14.98 38.52 -11.72
CA GLY A 242 -15.56 38.34 -10.39
C GLY A 242 -16.68 39.34 -10.07
N ARG A 243 -17.93 38.92 -10.24
CA ARG A 243 -19.13 39.77 -10.05
C ARG A 243 -19.93 39.49 -8.77
N THR A 244 -19.51 38.53 -7.94
CA THR A 244 -20.21 38.10 -6.71
C THR A 244 -19.28 38.08 -5.50
N THR A 245 -19.83 38.15 -4.29
CA THR A 245 -19.06 38.03 -3.05
C THR A 245 -18.34 36.67 -2.93
N LEU A 246 -18.93 35.61 -3.49
CA LEU A 246 -18.32 34.27 -3.57
C LEU A 246 -17.06 34.26 -4.44
N ALA A 247 -16.95 35.11 -5.45
CA ALA A 247 -15.78 35.17 -6.33
C ALA A 247 -14.48 35.48 -5.55
N ARG A 248 -14.56 36.28 -4.48
CA ARG A 248 -13.37 36.55 -3.63
C ARG A 248 -12.98 35.34 -2.76
N LEU A 249 -13.96 34.51 -2.36
CA LEU A 249 -13.74 33.28 -1.61
C LEU A 249 -13.12 32.15 -2.46
N ALA A 250 -13.17 32.28 -3.79
CA ALA A 250 -12.45 31.40 -4.72
C ALA A 250 -10.92 31.48 -4.52
N LEU A 251 -10.39 32.63 -4.07
CA LEU A 251 -8.95 32.88 -3.92
C LEU A 251 -8.36 32.43 -2.58
N LEU A 252 -9.11 31.67 -1.77
CA LEU A 252 -8.62 31.13 -0.50
C LEU A 252 -7.60 30.00 -0.72
N GLU A 253 -6.63 29.86 0.19
CA GLU A 253 -5.50 28.94 0.05
C GLU A 253 -5.87 27.44 0.01
N ASP A 254 -7.06 27.09 0.51
CA ASP A 254 -7.57 25.72 0.53
C ASP A 254 -8.24 25.31 -0.79
N LYS A 255 -8.35 26.24 -1.75
CA LYS A 255 -9.03 26.00 -3.04
C LYS A 255 -8.12 25.34 -4.06
N SER A 256 -8.73 24.48 -4.86
CA SER A 256 -8.20 23.96 -6.12
C SER A 256 -9.03 24.54 -7.25
N TYR A 257 -8.44 24.69 -8.44
CA TYR A 257 -9.10 25.31 -9.59
C TYR A 257 -9.25 24.30 -10.71
N TYR A 258 -10.41 24.32 -11.36
CA TYR A 258 -10.58 23.83 -12.71
C TYR A 258 -10.57 25.04 -13.65
N PHE A 259 -9.98 24.91 -14.83
CA PHE A 259 -10.00 25.93 -15.88
C PHE A 259 -10.66 25.35 -17.14
N SER A 260 -11.46 26.14 -17.85
CA SER A 260 -12.00 25.78 -19.17
C SER A 260 -10.88 25.51 -20.17
N ALA A 261 -11.18 24.82 -21.29
CA ALA A 261 -10.17 24.54 -22.31
C ALA A 261 -9.64 25.84 -22.97
N SER A 262 -10.47 26.88 -23.08
CA SER A 262 -10.05 28.24 -23.46
C SER A 262 -9.16 28.92 -22.41
N GLY A 263 -9.19 28.44 -21.16
CA GLY A 263 -8.49 28.99 -20.02
C GLY A 263 -9.08 30.27 -19.44
N LYS A 264 -10.20 30.78 -19.97
CA LYS A 264 -10.80 32.08 -19.59
C LYS A 264 -11.78 32.00 -18.43
N SER A 265 -12.30 30.82 -18.11
CA SER A 265 -13.17 30.60 -16.94
C SER A 265 -12.51 29.67 -15.93
N THR A 266 -12.84 29.86 -14.66
CA THR A 266 -12.44 28.97 -13.58
C THR A 266 -13.61 28.56 -12.69
N ILE A 267 -13.52 27.35 -12.15
CA ILE A 267 -14.38 26.85 -11.07
C ILE A 267 -13.45 26.51 -9.91
N ALA A 268 -13.56 27.26 -8.81
CA ALA A 268 -12.89 26.92 -7.56
C ALA A 268 -13.65 25.79 -6.87
N TYR A 269 -12.94 24.77 -6.39
CA TYR A 269 -13.52 23.61 -5.73
C TYR A 269 -12.66 23.09 -4.58
N VAL A 270 -13.27 22.26 -3.72
CA VAL A 270 -12.59 21.49 -2.68
C VAL A 270 -12.97 20.01 -2.82
N PRO A 271 -12.00 19.10 -3.00
CA PRO A 271 -12.26 17.67 -2.91
C PRO A 271 -12.66 17.25 -1.50
N LYS A 272 -13.82 16.58 -1.39
CA LYS A 272 -14.35 16.06 -0.14
C LYS A 272 -15.00 14.71 -0.40
N GLY A 273 -14.39 13.65 0.13
CA GLY A 273 -14.86 12.27 -0.05
C GLY A 273 -14.71 11.79 -1.50
N ARG A 274 -15.81 11.80 -2.27
CA ARG A 274 -15.86 11.37 -3.67
C ARG A 274 -16.27 12.49 -4.66
N GLY A 275 -16.42 13.72 -4.16
CA GLY A 275 -16.42 14.96 -4.96
C GLY A 275 -15.08 15.71 -4.77
N ALA A 276 -14.77 16.81 -5.46
CA ALA A 276 -15.63 17.73 -6.22
C ALA A 276 -16.80 18.32 -5.41
N ILE A 277 -16.54 19.42 -4.68
CA ILE A 277 -17.55 20.40 -4.26
C ILE A 277 -17.12 21.76 -4.79
N ALA A 278 -17.85 22.30 -5.77
CA ALA A 278 -17.60 23.63 -6.33
C ALA A 278 -18.05 24.74 -5.37
N LEU A 279 -17.35 25.88 -5.41
CA LEU A 279 -17.70 27.10 -4.68
C LEU A 279 -18.42 28.08 -5.61
N GLY A 280 -19.74 27.93 -5.72
CA GLY A 280 -20.57 28.77 -6.57
C GLY A 280 -20.43 28.47 -8.07
N ASP A 281 -20.87 29.43 -8.89
CA ASP A 281 -20.89 29.34 -10.35
C ASP A 281 -19.50 29.58 -10.98
N PRO A 282 -19.27 29.15 -12.24
CA PRO A 282 -18.02 29.44 -12.94
C PRO A 282 -17.80 30.94 -13.13
N ILE A 283 -16.57 31.37 -12.88
CA ILE A 283 -16.13 32.76 -12.97
C ILE A 283 -15.40 32.92 -14.31
N GLY A 284 -15.91 33.80 -15.19
CA GLY A 284 -15.37 34.01 -16.53
C GLY A 284 -16.36 34.67 -17.51
N PRO A 285 -16.03 34.78 -18.81
CA PRO A 285 -16.92 35.25 -19.87
C PRO A 285 -18.22 34.44 -19.97
N ALA A 286 -19.35 35.09 -20.24
CA ALA A 286 -20.66 34.43 -20.24
C ALA A 286 -20.77 33.25 -21.25
N GLU A 287 -20.12 33.38 -22.41
CA GLU A 287 -19.98 32.35 -23.44
C GLU A 287 -19.21 31.10 -22.99
N ASP A 288 -18.20 31.26 -22.13
CA ASP A 288 -17.24 30.21 -21.76
C ASP A 288 -17.66 29.42 -20.50
N ARG A 289 -18.53 30.00 -19.65
CA ARG A 289 -19.02 29.33 -18.42
C ARG A 289 -19.72 28.00 -18.68
N LYS A 290 -20.43 27.87 -19.81
CA LYS A 290 -21.12 26.62 -20.17
C LYS A 290 -20.12 25.50 -20.46
N GLU A 291 -19.02 25.83 -21.12
CA GLU A 291 -17.94 24.87 -21.39
C GLU A 291 -17.22 24.47 -20.09
N ALA A 292 -16.98 25.44 -19.19
CA ALA A 292 -16.41 25.14 -17.87
C ALA A 292 -17.26 24.15 -17.04
N ILE A 293 -18.59 24.25 -17.09
CA ILE A 293 -19.51 23.32 -16.41
C ILE A 293 -19.45 21.92 -17.02
N LEU A 294 -19.35 21.81 -18.35
CA LEU A 294 -19.25 20.51 -19.02
C LEU A 294 -17.89 19.86 -18.73
N GLY A 295 -16.80 20.60 -18.91
CA GLY A 295 -15.45 20.07 -18.72
C GLY A 295 -15.13 19.65 -17.28
N VAL A 296 -15.68 20.31 -16.26
CA VAL A 296 -15.50 19.88 -14.86
C VAL A 296 -16.28 18.60 -14.49
N GLN A 297 -17.23 18.15 -15.32
CA GLN A 297 -17.91 16.86 -15.15
C GLN A 297 -17.09 15.68 -15.70
N GLU A 298 -16.12 15.95 -16.58
CA GLU A 298 -15.24 14.94 -17.19
C GLU A 298 -13.89 14.81 -16.48
N PHE A 299 -13.55 15.77 -15.60
CA PHE A 299 -12.30 15.90 -14.84
C PHE A 299 -12.20 14.97 -13.60
#